data_AF-A0A3N0CS26-F1
#
_entry.id   AF-A0A3N0CS26-F1
#
_cell.length_a   1.000
_cell.length_b   1.000
_cell.length_c   1.000
_cell.angle_alpha   90.00
_cell.angle_beta   90.00
_cell.angle_gamma   90.00
#
_symmetry.space_group_name_H-M   'P 1'
#
loop_
_entity.id
_entity.type
_entity.pdbx_description
1 polymer ?
#
loop_
_entity_poly.entity_id
_entity_poly.type
_entity_poly.pdbx_seq_one_letter_code
_entity_poly.pdbx_strand_id
1 'polypeptide(L)'
;MTLIEFLLARVSDDEAQAANVSLFVGPGPDFKPQYRGIRPRVLADCEAKRQIISMHPIRARYCDGCGMETEHPQGCLNLRALAAIYADHADYDQTWRLGP
;
A
#
# COMPACT_ATOMS: atom_id res chain seq x y z
N MET A 1 6.70 10.52 10.06
CA MET A 1 6.17 9.18 9.77
C MET A 1 7.21 8.42 8.98
N THR A 2 7.45 7.15 9.28
CA THR A 2 8.33 6.27 8.49
C THR A 2 7.62 5.75 7.25
N LEU A 3 8.39 5.22 6.27
CA LEU A 3 7.83 4.58 5.08
C LEU A 3 6.89 3.41 5.44
N ILE A 4 7.26 2.59 6.44
CA ILE A 4 6.45 1.47 6.91
C ILE A 4 5.15 1.97 7.56
N GLU A 5 5.23 2.97 8.44
CA GLU A 5 4.05 3.57 9.07
C GLU A 5 3.09 4.16 8.03
N PHE A 6 3.62 4.88 7.04
CA PHE A 6 2.83 5.44 5.94
C PHE A 6 2.12 4.33 5.14
N LEU A 7 2.84 3.28 4.75
CA LEU A 7 2.26 2.16 4.00
C LEU A 7 1.17 1.44 4.79
N LEU A 8 1.39 1.18 6.07
CA LEU A 8 0.39 0.54 6.94
C LEU A 8 -0.86 1.42 7.10
N ALA A 9 -0.69 2.73 7.26
CA ALA A 9 -1.80 3.68 7.30
C ALA A 9 -2.61 3.66 5.99
N ARG A 10 -1.94 3.71 4.83
CA ARG A 10 -2.62 3.70 3.53
C ARG A 10 -3.31 2.37 3.23
N VAL A 11 -2.72 1.24 3.63
CA VAL A 11 -3.40 -0.06 3.54
C VAL A 11 -4.67 -0.07 4.40
N SER A 12 -4.63 0.50 5.61
CA SER A 12 -5.81 0.64 6.45
C SER A 12 -6.90 1.51 5.81
N ASP A 13 -6.51 2.61 5.16
CA ASP A 13 -7.45 3.49 4.46
C ASP A 13 -8.09 2.80 3.25
N ASP A 14 -7.31 2.07 2.45
CA ASP A 14 -7.80 1.29 1.31
C ASP A 14 -8.85 0.25 1.76
N GLU A 15 -8.64 -0.40 2.90
CA GLU A 15 -9.59 -1.35 3.46
C GLU A 15 -10.87 -0.68 3.95
N ALA A 16 -10.74 0.45 4.64
CA ALA A 16 -11.89 1.23 5.08
C ALA A 16 -12.71 1.71 3.87
N GLN A 17 -12.04 2.16 2.80
CA GLN A 17 -12.69 2.50 1.54
C GLN A 17 -13.38 1.27 0.92
N ALA A 18 -12.72 0.11 0.87
CA ALA A 18 -13.32 -1.13 0.34
C ALA A 18 -14.55 -1.58 1.15
N ALA A 19 -14.56 -1.36 2.47
CA ALA A 19 -15.72 -1.58 3.31
C ALA A 19 -16.87 -0.61 2.98
N ASN A 20 -16.55 0.66 2.74
CA ASN A 20 -17.51 1.72 2.45
C ASN A 20 -18.03 1.73 0.99
N VAL A 21 -17.30 1.17 0.02
CA VAL A 21 -17.78 1.01 -1.37
C VAL A 21 -19.08 0.20 -1.43
N SER A 22 -19.30 -0.69 -0.46
CA SER A 22 -20.58 -1.41 -0.30
C SER A 22 -21.78 -0.51 -0.03
N LEU A 23 -21.59 0.72 0.46
CA LEU A 23 -22.65 1.68 0.80
C LEU A 23 -23.03 2.59 -0.39
N PHE A 24 -22.11 2.83 -1.32
CA PHE A 24 -22.35 3.67 -2.50
C PHE A 24 -22.69 2.87 -3.76
N VAL A 25 -22.33 1.60 -3.80
CA VAL A 25 -22.58 0.68 -4.92
C VAL A 25 -23.49 -0.46 -4.46
N GLY A 26 -24.62 -0.09 -3.82
CA GLY A 26 -25.71 -1.02 -3.54
C GLY A 26 -26.35 -1.53 -4.84
N PRO A 27 -27.31 -2.47 -4.78
CA PRO A 27 -28.06 -2.95 -5.95
C PRO A 27 -29.07 -1.89 -6.41
N GLY A 28 -28.56 -0.71 -6.77
CA GLY A 28 -29.30 0.28 -7.52
C GLY A 28 -29.31 -0.08 -9.01
N PRO A 29 -30.17 0.56 -9.80
CA PRO A 29 -30.28 0.31 -11.24
C PRO A 29 -28.97 0.51 -12.02
N ASP A 30 -28.01 1.26 -11.47
CA ASP A 30 -26.69 1.51 -12.07
C ASP A 30 -25.60 0.50 -11.67
N PHE A 31 -25.93 -0.52 -10.86
CA PHE A 31 -24.97 -1.55 -10.48
C PHE A 31 -24.57 -2.40 -11.68
N LYS A 32 -23.35 -2.20 -12.21
CA LYS A 32 -22.85 -2.99 -13.34
C LYS A 32 -22.24 -4.32 -12.85
N PRO A 33 -22.63 -5.47 -13.42
CA PRO A 33 -22.11 -6.78 -13.03
C PRO A 33 -20.59 -6.92 -13.05
N GLN A 34 -19.89 -6.16 -13.92
CA GLN A 34 -18.42 -6.16 -13.96
C GLN A 34 -17.75 -5.65 -12.67
N TYR A 35 -18.47 -4.96 -11.79
CA TYR A 35 -17.94 -4.53 -10.49
C TYR A 35 -18.03 -5.64 -9.42
N ARG A 36 -18.71 -6.76 -9.73
CA ARG A 36 -18.74 -7.95 -8.89
C ARG A 36 -17.32 -8.52 -8.79
N GLY A 37 -16.75 -8.49 -7.58
CA GLY A 37 -15.41 -9.01 -7.30
C GLY A 37 -14.35 -7.94 -7.02
N ILE A 38 -14.63 -6.65 -7.25
CA ILE A 38 -13.68 -5.58 -6.94
C ILE A 38 -13.40 -5.52 -5.44
N ARG A 39 -14.42 -5.54 -4.59
CA ARG A 39 -14.22 -5.47 -3.13
C ARG A 39 -13.38 -6.65 -2.59
N PRO A 40 -13.71 -7.94 -2.88
CA PRO A 40 -12.84 -9.05 -2.49
C PRO A 40 -11.41 -8.92 -3.02
N ARG A 41 -11.23 -8.41 -4.24
CA ARG A 41 -9.91 -8.18 -4.81
C ARG A 41 -9.12 -7.11 -4.06
N VAL A 42 -9.73 -5.96 -3.75
CA VAL A 42 -9.07 -4.88 -3.00
C VAL A 42 -8.65 -5.35 -1.61
N LEU A 43 -9.50 -6.11 -0.91
CA LEU A 43 -9.14 -6.69 0.39
C LEU A 43 -7.98 -7.69 0.27
N ALA A 44 -7.96 -8.52 -0.79
CA ALA A 44 -6.84 -9.42 -1.06
C ALA A 44 -5.55 -8.66 -1.38
N ASP A 45 -5.63 -7.54 -2.12
CA ASP A 45 -4.48 -6.68 -2.39
C ASP A 45 -3.97 -6.01 -1.10
N CYS A 46 -4.85 -5.59 -0.18
CA CYS A 46 -4.48 -5.04 1.12
C CYS A 46 -3.73 -6.07 1.98
N GLU A 47 -4.24 -7.30 2.04
CA GLU A 47 -3.58 -8.39 2.74
C GLU A 47 -2.20 -8.70 2.13
N ALA A 48 -2.10 -8.79 0.81
CA ALA A 48 -0.81 -8.99 0.13
C ALA A 48 0.19 -7.86 0.45
N LYS A 49 -0.26 -6.60 0.44
CA LYS A 49 0.58 -5.45 0.82
C LYS A 49 1.07 -5.58 2.27
N ARG A 50 0.22 -5.99 3.22
CA ARG A 50 0.64 -6.23 4.62
C ARG A 50 1.70 -7.30 4.73
N GLN A 51 1.52 -8.42 4.03
CA GLN A 51 2.48 -9.50 4.02
C GLN A 51 3.83 -9.01 3.49
N ILE A 52 3.85 -8.27 2.37
CA ILE A 52 5.09 -7.69 1.84
C ILE A 52 5.74 -6.75 2.84
N ILE A 53 4.99 -5.85 3.48
CA ILE A 53 5.53 -4.96 4.51
C ILE A 53 6.14 -5.76 5.67
N SER A 54 5.46 -6.82 6.14
CA SER A 54 5.95 -7.67 7.23
C SER A 54 7.21 -8.47 6.88
N MET A 55 7.37 -8.85 5.61
CA MET A 55 8.56 -9.54 5.11
C MET A 55 9.77 -8.62 5.03
N HIS A 56 9.57 -7.30 5.06
CA HIS A 56 10.62 -6.29 4.88
C HIS A 56 10.89 -5.46 6.16
N PRO A 57 11.24 -6.09 7.29
CA PRO A 57 11.65 -5.32 8.46
C PRO A 57 12.99 -4.63 8.16
N ILE A 58 13.03 -3.32 8.42
CA ILE A 58 14.23 -2.50 8.24
C ILE A 58 14.89 -2.32 9.61
N ARG A 59 16.13 -2.77 9.75
CA ARG A 59 16.96 -2.57 10.95
C ARG A 59 18.18 -1.75 10.59
N ALA A 60 18.29 -0.55 11.15
CA ALA A 60 19.30 0.44 10.80
C ALA A 60 19.31 0.76 9.28
N ARG A 61 20.12 0.04 8.49
CA ARG A 61 20.20 0.16 7.03
C ARG A 61 20.08 -1.18 6.33
N TYR A 62 19.53 -2.20 6.97
CA TYR A 62 19.41 -3.54 6.39
C TYR A 62 17.94 -3.94 6.31
N CYS A 63 17.54 -4.50 5.17
CA CYS A 63 16.20 -5.03 4.97
C CYS A 63 16.27 -6.56 4.96
N ASP A 64 15.75 -7.20 6.00
CA ASP A 64 15.84 -8.67 6.13
C ASP A 64 15.16 -9.37 4.94
N GLY A 65 14.02 -8.86 4.48
CA GLY A 65 13.29 -9.42 3.34
C GLY A 65 14.03 -9.35 2.01
N CYS A 66 14.95 -8.39 1.85
CA CYS A 66 15.77 -8.29 0.66
C CYS A 66 17.09 -9.07 0.81
N GLY A 67 17.51 -9.36 2.04
CA GLY A 67 18.85 -9.88 2.29
C GLY A 67 19.98 -8.91 1.95
N MET A 68 19.71 -7.60 1.90
CA MET A 68 20.66 -6.59 1.45
C MET A 68 20.59 -5.32 2.31
N GLU A 69 21.72 -4.62 2.37
CA GLU A 69 21.76 -3.25 2.89
C GLU A 69 20.88 -2.38 2.00
N THR A 70 19.94 -1.65 2.60
CA THR A 70 19.19 -0.62 1.91
C THR A 70 20.19 0.48 1.54
N GLU A 71 20.55 0.54 0.25
CA GLU A 71 21.41 1.59 -0.31
C GLU A 71 20.90 3.01 0.01
N HIS A 72 19.62 3.12 0.39
CA HIS A 72 18.93 4.35 0.68
C HIS A 72 18.60 4.50 2.17
N PRO A 73 18.99 5.62 2.82
CA PRO A 73 18.52 5.96 4.16
C PRO A 73 16.98 6.10 4.26
N GLN A 74 16.30 6.19 3.11
CA GLN A 74 14.85 6.30 2.97
C GLN A 74 14.11 4.95 2.96
N GLY A 75 14.85 3.83 2.98
CA GLY A 75 14.30 2.48 3.11
C GLY A 75 14.42 1.60 1.85
N CYS A 76 13.83 0.41 1.94
CA CYS A 76 13.87 -0.64 0.91
C CYS A 76 13.19 -0.20 -0.40
N LEU A 77 13.80 -0.54 -1.55
CA LEU A 77 13.24 -0.24 -2.89
C LEU A 77 11.86 -0.86 -3.12
N ASN A 78 11.61 -2.09 -2.63
CA ASN A 78 10.30 -2.73 -2.77
C ASN A 78 9.21 -1.96 -2.02
N LEU A 79 9.53 -1.45 -0.82
CA LEU A 79 8.58 -0.64 -0.05
C LEU A 79 8.37 0.73 -0.69
N ARG A 80 9.43 1.34 -1.26
CA ARG A 80 9.31 2.59 -2.03
C ARG A 80 8.45 2.41 -3.28
N ALA A 81 8.59 1.28 -3.98
CA ALA A 81 7.77 0.94 -5.13
C ALA A 81 6.29 0.76 -4.73
N LEU A 82 6.01 0.13 -3.58
CA LEU A 82 4.64 0.08 -3.04
C LEU A 82 4.11 1.47 -2.69
N ALA A 83 4.95 2.35 -2.16
CA ALA A 83 4.52 3.70 -1.79
C ALA A 83 4.29 4.61 -3.01
N ALA A 84 4.89 4.31 -4.16
CA ALA A 84 4.79 5.13 -5.37
C ALA A 84 3.36 5.36 -5.86
N ILE A 85 2.43 4.43 -5.60
CA ILE A 85 1.02 4.58 -5.98
C ILE A 85 0.30 5.68 -5.18
N TYR A 86 0.89 6.13 -4.06
CA TYR A 86 0.37 7.19 -3.22
C TYR A 86 1.19 8.49 -3.37
N ALA A 87 1.92 8.67 -4.47
CA ALA A 87 2.81 9.83 -4.66
C ALA A 87 2.09 11.19 -4.65
N ASP A 88 0.76 11.21 -4.89
CA ASP A 88 -0.09 12.39 -4.83
C ASP A 88 -0.74 12.60 -3.45
N HIS A 89 -0.49 11.71 -2.49
CA HIS A 89 -1.02 11.83 -1.13
C HIS A 89 -0.28 12.92 -0.35
N ALA A 90 -0.99 13.76 0.41
CA ALA A 90 -0.39 14.87 1.16
C ALA A 90 0.72 14.44 2.13
N ASP A 91 0.54 13.32 2.83
CA ASP A 91 1.54 12.74 3.74
C ASP A 91 2.70 12.00 3.04
N TYR A 92 2.73 11.92 1.72
CA TYR A 92 3.78 11.22 0.99
C TYR A 92 5.09 12.03 1.02
N ASP A 93 6.15 11.42 1.54
CA ASP A 93 7.48 12.03 1.52
C ASP A 93 8.14 11.82 0.13
N GLN A 94 8.47 12.94 -0.52
CA GLN A 94 9.06 12.95 -1.86
C GLN A 94 10.42 12.24 -1.92
N THR A 95 11.12 12.09 -0.79
CA THR A 95 12.37 11.32 -0.72
C THR A 95 12.17 9.82 -0.96
N TRP A 96 10.93 9.32 -0.88
CA TRP A 96 10.60 7.93 -1.20
C TRP A 96 10.46 7.67 -2.70
N ARG A 97 10.33 8.72 -3.54
CA ARG A 97 10.18 8.56 -4.99
C ARG A 97 11.31 7.72 -5.54
N LEU A 98 10.98 6.72 -6.36
CA LEU A 98 11.98 6.06 -7.18
C LEU A 98 12.56 7.13 -8.11
N GLY A 99 13.89 7.22 -8.18
CA GLY A 99 14.52 8.14 -9.13
C GLY A 99 14.20 7.75 -10.57
N PRO A 100 14.49 8.62 -11.55
CA PRO A 100 14.76 8.16 -12.91
C PRO A 100 15.94 7.18 -12.92
#